data_AF-A0A6P1U858-F1
#
_entry.id   AF-A0A6P1U858-F1
#
_cell.length_a   1.000
_cell.length_b   1.000
_cell.length_c   1.000
_cell.angle_alpha   90.00
_cell.angle_beta   90.00
_cell.angle_gamma   90.00
#
_symmetry.space_group_name_H-M   'P 1'
#
loop_
_entity.id
_entity.type
_entity.pdbx_description
1 polymer ?
#
loop_
_entity_poly.entity_id
_entity_poly.type
_entity_poly.pdbx_seq_one_letter_code
_entity_poly.pdbx_strand_id
1 'polypeptide(L)'
;MRMLELSLRFKLQFKALAKHPEYRREDFEQLLDDLIHLEKLPAHYNEHPLEKRASNYAGDMECHLTGDIVVIYRRMQDVVRLYRIGSHSTVFSPRRRSRPLP
;
A
#
# COMPACT_ATOMS: atom_id res chain seq x y z
N MET A 1 7.36 14.21 -15.08
CA MET A 1 6.26 13.25 -14.85
C MET A 1 6.89 11.95 -14.42
N ARG A 2 6.51 11.41 -13.27
CA ARG A 2 6.99 10.09 -12.81
C ARG A 2 6.10 8.99 -13.38
N MET A 3 6.69 7.87 -13.72
CA MET A 3 5.96 6.72 -14.23
C MET A 3 5.50 5.83 -13.08
N LEU A 4 4.24 5.38 -13.12
CA LEU A 4 3.64 4.59 -12.05
C LEU A 4 3.66 3.11 -12.41
N GLU A 5 4.35 2.30 -11.61
CA GLU A 5 4.53 0.87 -11.86
C GLU A 5 3.81 0.01 -10.81
N LEU A 6 2.78 -0.71 -11.26
CA LEU A 6 1.97 -1.58 -10.42
C LEU A 6 2.49 -3.03 -10.51
N SER A 7 2.99 -3.58 -9.41
CA SER A 7 3.41 -4.98 -9.40
C SER A 7 2.21 -5.94 -9.61
N LEU A 8 2.49 -7.15 -10.11
CA LEU A 8 1.44 -8.18 -10.28
C LEU A 8 0.73 -8.50 -8.97
N ARG A 9 1.47 -8.55 -7.86
CA ARG A 9 0.89 -8.78 -6.52
C ARG A 9 0.00 -7.63 -6.10
N PHE A 10 0.43 -6.39 -6.33
CA PHE A 10 -0.39 -5.21 -6.09
C PHE A 10 -1.72 -5.30 -6.84
N LYS A 11 -1.70 -5.59 -8.15
CA LYS A 11 -2.93 -5.69 -8.96
C LYS A 11 -3.90 -6.76 -8.43
N LEU A 12 -3.38 -7.89 -7.98
CA LEU A 12 -4.20 -8.96 -7.40
C LEU A 12 -4.83 -8.53 -6.06
N GLN A 13 -4.05 -7.92 -5.17
CA GLN A 13 -4.54 -7.44 -3.88
C GLN A 13 -5.51 -6.26 -4.04
N PHE A 14 -5.24 -5.36 -4.98
CA PHE A 14 -6.10 -4.24 -5.32
C PHE A 14 -7.49 -4.71 -5.73
N LYS A 15 -7.60 -5.77 -6.55
CA LYS A 15 -8.91 -6.35 -6.91
C LYS A 15 -9.69 -6.86 -5.70
N ALA A 16 -9.01 -7.36 -4.68
CA ALA A 16 -9.64 -7.78 -3.43
C ALA A 16 -10.03 -6.57 -2.58
N LEU A 17 -9.14 -5.58 -2.47
CA LEU A 17 -9.39 -4.34 -1.73
C LEU A 17 -10.51 -3.50 -2.34
N ALA A 18 -10.65 -3.49 -3.67
CA ALA A 18 -11.71 -2.78 -4.37
C ALA A 18 -13.13 -3.27 -4.00
N LYS A 19 -13.23 -4.43 -3.34
CA LYS A 19 -14.48 -4.97 -2.78
C LYS A 19 -14.66 -4.65 -1.29
N HIS A 20 -13.69 -4.00 -0.66
CA HIS A 20 -13.72 -3.65 0.75
C HIS A 20 -14.63 -2.43 0.96
N PRO A 21 -15.49 -2.40 1.99
CA PRO A 21 -16.42 -1.30 2.21
C PRO A 21 -15.73 0.04 2.52
N GLU A 22 -14.51 -0.01 3.05
CA GLU A 22 -13.70 1.18 3.35
C GLU A 22 -12.90 1.69 2.15
N TYR A 23 -12.84 0.94 1.05
CA TYR A 23 -12.14 1.40 -0.15
C TYR A 23 -12.98 2.44 -0.88
N ARG A 24 -12.43 3.64 -1.01
CA ARG A 24 -12.98 4.69 -1.86
C ARG A 24 -12.09 4.88 -3.07
N ARG A 25 -12.71 4.88 -4.25
CA ARG A 25 -11.99 5.10 -5.51
C ARG A 25 -11.37 6.50 -5.54
N GLU A 26 -12.09 7.50 -5.05
CA GLU A 26 -11.68 8.90 -5.04
C GLU A 26 -10.36 9.10 -4.25
N ASP A 27 -10.27 8.55 -3.04
CA ASP A 27 -9.04 8.62 -2.23
C ASP A 27 -7.85 7.94 -2.94
N PHE A 28 -8.12 6.83 -3.63
CA PHE A 28 -7.10 6.10 -4.37
C PHE A 28 -6.63 6.86 -5.61
N GLU A 29 -7.53 7.46 -6.37
CA GLU A 29 -7.19 8.33 -7.49
C GLU A 29 -6.39 9.54 -7.02
N GLN A 30 -6.78 10.16 -5.90
CA GLN A 30 -6.05 11.27 -5.30
C GLN A 30 -4.63 10.86 -4.88
N LEU A 31 -4.45 9.71 -4.22
CA LEU A 31 -3.13 9.21 -3.86
C LEU A 31 -2.26 8.98 -5.10
N LEU A 32 -2.81 8.41 -6.17
CA LEU A 32 -2.06 8.19 -7.40
C LEU A 32 -1.60 9.50 -8.03
N ASP A 33 -2.48 10.50 -8.07
CA ASP A 33 -2.16 11.84 -8.54
C ASP A 33 -1.05 12.45 -7.68
N ASP A 34 -1.22 12.43 -6.36
CA ASP A 34 -0.25 12.92 -5.40
C ASP A 34 1.10 12.18 -5.50
N LEU A 35 1.11 10.89 -5.79
CA LEU A 35 2.35 10.12 -5.98
C LEU A 35 3.10 10.56 -7.26
N ILE A 36 2.39 10.95 -8.31
CA ILE A 36 2.96 11.39 -9.59
C ILE A 36 3.38 12.86 -9.52
N HIS A 37 2.56 13.71 -8.90
CA HIS A 37 2.70 15.16 -8.87
C HIS A 37 3.45 15.68 -7.66
N LEU A 38 3.19 15.14 -6.46
CA LEU A 38 3.83 15.61 -5.22
C LEU A 38 5.18 14.91 -4.99
N GLU A 39 6.14 15.65 -4.46
CA GLU A 39 7.43 15.10 -4.02
C GLU A 39 7.37 14.50 -2.61
N LYS A 40 6.29 14.77 -1.86
CA LYS A 40 6.04 14.21 -0.53
C LYS A 40 4.53 14.12 -0.31
N LEU A 41 4.05 12.99 0.22
CA LEU A 41 2.63 12.88 0.56
C LEU A 41 2.30 13.81 1.74
N PRO A 42 1.10 14.41 1.73
CA PRO A 42 0.63 15.19 2.87
C PRO A 42 0.47 14.33 4.13
N ALA A 43 0.61 14.96 5.30
CA ALA A 43 0.68 14.27 6.60
C ALA A 43 -0.55 13.41 6.94
N HIS A 44 -1.70 13.66 6.30
CA HIS A 44 -2.90 12.86 6.50
C HIS A 44 -2.75 11.42 6.00
N TYR A 45 -1.87 11.17 5.03
CA TYR A 45 -1.57 9.82 4.57
C TYR A 45 -0.65 9.05 5.52
N ASN A 46 -0.21 9.64 6.64
CA ASN A 46 0.74 9.03 7.58
C ASN A 46 1.86 8.26 6.85
N GLU A 47 2.50 8.93 5.88
CA GLU A 47 3.63 8.35 5.14
C GLU A 47 4.78 8.11 6.12
N HIS A 48 5.15 6.85 6.32
CA HIS A 48 6.23 6.46 7.20
C HIS A 48 7.15 5.43 6.52
N PRO A 49 8.48 5.52 6.74
CA PRO A 49 9.38 4.47 6.33
C PRO A 49 9.05 3.18 7.09
N LEU A 50 9.11 2.04 6.40
CA LEU A 50 8.81 0.75 6.99
C LEU A 50 9.92 0.35 7.97
N GLU A 51 9.75 0.68 9.26
CA GLU A 51 10.76 0.45 10.31
C GLU A 51 10.82 -1.01 10.82
N LYS A 52 10.02 -1.93 10.27
CA LYS A 52 10.01 -3.31 10.76
C LYS A 52 11.38 -3.97 10.53
N ARG A 53 12.08 -4.19 11.65
CA ARG A 53 13.35 -4.93 11.89
C ARG A 53 13.46 -6.34 11.26
N ALA A 54 12.56 -6.75 10.38
CA ALA A 54 12.60 -8.04 9.69
C ALA A 54 13.15 -7.89 8.25
N SER A 55 14.41 -7.45 8.19
CA SER A 55 15.45 -7.84 7.21
C SER A 55 15.05 -8.21 5.77
N ASN A 56 14.26 -7.38 5.05
CA ASN A 56 14.26 -7.35 3.57
C ASN A 56 13.53 -6.15 2.91
N TYR A 57 12.90 -5.26 3.69
CA TYR A 57 12.13 -4.10 3.20
C TYR A 57 12.81 -2.75 3.54
N ALA A 58 14.13 -2.76 3.70
CA ALA A 58 14.89 -1.54 3.97
C ALA A 58 14.74 -0.56 2.78
N GLY A 59 14.12 0.60 3.03
CA GLY A 59 13.89 1.65 2.05
C GLY A 59 12.52 1.62 1.36
N ASP A 60 11.59 0.76 1.77
CA ASP A 60 10.19 0.86 1.35
C ASP A 60 9.43 1.85 2.23
N MET A 61 8.49 2.58 1.60
CA MET A 61 7.60 3.53 2.26
C MET A 61 6.21 2.91 2.40
N GLU A 62 5.60 3.16 3.55
CA GLU A 62 4.22 2.81 3.84
C GLU A 62 3.39 4.10 3.91
N CYS A 63 2.26 4.15 3.20
CA CYS A 63 1.26 5.20 3.36
C CYS A 63 -0.12 4.61 3.63
N HIS A 64 -0.92 5.35 4.39
CA HIS A 64 -2.27 5.02 4.81
C HIS A 64 -3.25 5.84 3.98
N LEU A 65 -4.03 5.19 3.12
CA LEU A 65 -5.00 5.85 2.23
C LEU A 65 -6.21 6.38 2.99
N THR A 66 -7.02 5.45 3.49
CA THR A 66 -8.31 5.72 4.15
C THR A 66 -8.57 4.61 5.14
N GLY A 67 -8.94 4.98 6.38
CA GLY A 67 -9.20 4.02 7.44
C GLY A 67 -8.01 3.09 7.68
N ASP A 68 -8.25 1.78 7.56
CA ASP A 68 -7.24 0.73 7.76
C ASP A 68 -6.43 0.38 6.49
N ILE A 69 -6.56 1.12 5.38
CA ILE A 69 -5.92 0.79 4.10
C ILE A 69 -4.48 1.29 4.04
N VAL A 70 -3.54 0.37 3.89
CA VAL A 70 -2.11 0.65 3.72
C VAL A 70 -1.60 0.28 2.33
N VAL A 71 -0.65 1.08 1.85
CA VAL A 71 0.04 0.90 0.57
C VAL A 71 1.54 0.93 0.82
N ILE A 72 2.21 -0.09 0.29
CA ILE A 72 3.67 -0.20 0.32
C ILE A 72 4.18 0.12 -1.08
N TYR A 73 4.97 1.17 -1.18
CA TYR A 73 5.56 1.61 -2.42
C TYR A 73 7.03 2.00 -2.22
N ARG A 74 7.74 2.08 -3.33
CA ARG A 74 9.08 2.66 -3.39
C ARG A 74 9.08 3.75 -4.43
N ARG A 75 9.47 4.94 -4.00
CA ARG A 75 9.74 6.06 -4.88
C ARG A 75 11.19 5.97 -5.35
N MET A 76 11.38 5.91 -6.66
CA MET A 76 12.67 6.09 -7.33
C MET A 76 12.69 7.46 -8.02
N GLN A 77 13.80 7.82 -8.67
CA GLN A 77 13.96 9.12 -9.33
C GLN A 77 12.85 9.39 -10.36
N ASP A 78 12.59 8.43 -11.26
CA ASP A 78 11.61 8.58 -12.35
C ASP A 78 10.40 7.65 -12.24
N VAL A 79 10.44 6.67 -11.34
CA VAL A 79 9.40 5.63 -11.20
C VAL A 79 8.86 5.57 -9.77
N VAL A 80 7.55 5.40 -9.63
CA VAL A 80 6.89 5.05 -8.38
C VAL A 80 6.40 3.60 -8.49
N ARG A 81 7.06 2.68 -7.79
CA ARG A 81 6.72 1.26 -7.83
C ARG A 81 5.87 0.87 -6.63
N LEU A 82 4.67 0.38 -6.90
CA LEU A 82 3.71 -0.09 -5.90
C LEU A 82 3.85 -1.61 -5.69
N TYR A 83 4.32 -2.00 -4.51
CA TYR A 83 4.61 -3.39 -4.18
C TYR A 83 3.40 -4.12 -3.61
N ARG A 84 2.68 -3.49 -2.68
CA ARG A 84 1.53 -4.09 -2.00
C ARG A 84 0.49 -3.05 -1.63
N ILE A 85 -0.74 -3.51 -1.51
CA ILE A 85 -1.88 -2.75 -1.03
C ILE A 85 -2.82 -3.67 -0.26
N GLY A 86 -3.47 -3.15 0.77
CA GLY A 86 -4.52 -3.86 1.49
C GLY A 86 -4.80 -3.21 2.83
N SER A 87 -5.76 -3.75 3.59
CA SER A 87 -5.95 -3.31 4.96
C SER A 87 -4.82 -3.80 5.88
N HIS A 88 -4.60 -3.17 7.03
CA HIS A 88 -3.65 -3.62 8.05
C HIS A 88 -3.88 -5.12 8.37
N SER A 89 -5.14 -5.55 8.45
CA SER A 89 -5.50 -6.96 8.61
C SER A 89 -5.16 -7.83 7.40
N THR A 90 -5.22 -7.35 6.15
CA THR A 90 -4.91 -8.18 4.97
C THR A 90 -3.40 -8.23 4.67
N VAL A 91 -2.69 -7.13 4.92
CA VAL A 91 -1.25 -7.00 4.69
C VAL A 91 -0.44 -7.66 5.81
N PHE A 92 -0.91 -7.53 7.06
CA PHE A 92 -0.24 -8.10 8.24
C PHE A 92 -0.92 -9.31 8.86
N SER A 93 -2.05 -9.82 8.34
CA SER A 93 -2.58 -11.08 8.87
C SER A 93 -1.52 -12.18 8.75
N PRO A 94 -1.08 -12.77 9.88
CA PRO A 94 -0.44 -14.07 9.80
C PRO A 94 -1.45 -14.99 9.12
N ARG A 95 -1.00 -15.81 8.17
CA ARG A 95 -1.82 -16.87 7.60
C ARG A 95 -2.58 -17.52 8.76
N ARG A 96 -3.89 -17.30 8.85
CA ARG A 96 -4.74 -18.14 9.68
C ARG A 96 -4.65 -19.52 9.02
N ARG A 97 -3.65 -20.30 9.45
CA ARG A 97 -3.86 -21.73 9.62
C ARG A 97 -4.99 -21.80 10.64
N SER A 98 -6.22 -21.72 10.18
CA SER A 98 -7.33 -22.39 10.83
C SER A 98 -6.95 -23.86 10.81
N ARG A 99 -6.18 -24.25 11.82
CA ARG A 99 -5.98 -25.64 12.22
C ARG A 99 -7.37 -26.13 12.64
N PRO A 100 -7.85 -27.28 12.14
CA PRO A 100 -9.13 -27.82 12.58
C PRO A 100 -9.01 -28.35 14.01
N LEU A 101 -10.17 -28.64 14.62
CA LEU A 101 -10.46 -29.55 15.75
C LEU A 101 -11.07 -28.88 16.99
N PRO A 102 -11.91 -29.60 17.79
CA PRO A 102 -12.22 -31.03 17.74
C PRO A 102 -13.43 -31.42 16.87
#